data_AF-A0A2E8JTJ6-F1
#
_entry.id   AF-A0A2E8JTJ6-F1
#
_cell.length_a   1.000
_cell.length_b   1.000
_cell.length_c   1.000
_cell.angle_alpha   90.00
_cell.angle_beta   90.00
_cell.angle_gamma   90.00
#
_symmetry.space_group_name_H-M   'P 1'
#
loop_
_entity.id
_entity.type
_entity.pdbx_description
1 polymer ?
#
loop_
_entity_poly.entity_id
_entity_poly.type
_entity_poly.pdbx_seq_one_letter_code
_entity_poly.pdbx_strand_id
1 'polypeptide(L)'
;MAREESMWLKSLKKTSEQKSTDVVYSSVWEAIKAGSLGSVLSAGSLSKGDYRCTTGIKIDSRHFGDLVVEGAKNAVCWLSPASVVSGHIVAPAVYVEGSVSGNIYADRVVIKPGGVVDGDVFAVEVLCSPAAVLRGNTITTIPLEYRARAADVLKKLTR
;
A
#
# COMPACT_ATOMS: atom_id res chain seq x y z
N MET A 1 -28.46 0.35 40.57
CA MET A 1 -27.64 1.51 40.16
C MET A 1 -26.21 1.08 39.78
N ALA A 2 -26.04 0.06 38.91
CA ALA A 2 -24.71 -0.47 38.55
C ALA A 2 -24.52 -0.67 37.03
N ARG A 3 -25.49 -0.24 36.20
CA ARG A 3 -25.44 -0.43 34.74
C ARG A 3 -24.97 0.82 33.97
N GLU A 4 -24.96 2.00 34.59
CA GLU A 4 -24.61 3.25 33.90
C GLU A 4 -23.09 3.54 33.88
N GLU A 5 -22.35 3.15 34.92
CA GLU A 5 -20.88 3.33 34.96
C GLU A 5 -20.14 2.49 33.89
N SER A 6 -20.75 1.37 33.48
CA SER A 6 -20.22 0.47 32.44
C SER A 6 -20.28 1.04 31.02
N MET A 7 -21.09 2.09 30.80
CA MET A 7 -21.28 2.68 29.47
C MET A 7 -20.26 3.80 29.18
N TRP A 8 -19.83 4.52 30.22
CA TRP A 8 -18.85 5.60 30.11
C TRP A 8 -17.41 5.09 29.84
N LEU A 9 -17.01 3.99 30.49
CA LEU A 9 -15.70 3.37 30.27
C LEU A 9 -15.52 2.79 28.86
N LYS A 10 -16.61 2.43 28.17
CA LYS A 10 -16.58 1.95 26.78
C LYS A 10 -16.47 3.09 25.76
N SER A 11 -16.97 4.28 26.10
CA SER A 11 -16.89 5.46 25.23
C SER A 11 -15.48 6.09 25.20
N LEU A 12 -14.78 6.03 26.34
CA LEU A 12 -13.42 6.54 26.46
C LEU A 12 -12.38 5.71 25.68
N LYS A 13 -12.55 4.38 25.61
CA LYS A 13 -11.63 3.51 24.84
C LYS A 13 -11.77 3.65 23.32
N LYS A 14 -13.00 3.87 22.80
CA LYS A 14 -13.20 4.08 21.35
C LYS A 14 -12.61 5.40 20.84
N THR A 15 -12.62 6.44 21.68
CA THR A 15 -12.23 7.79 21.26
C THR A 15 -10.70 7.96 21.16
N SER A 16 -9.89 7.18 21.89
CA SER A 16 -8.43 7.31 21.84
C SER A 16 -7.79 6.53 20.68
N GLU A 17 -8.31 5.36 20.33
CA GLU A 17 -7.81 4.59 19.17
C GLU A 17 -8.18 5.23 17.83
N GLN A 18 -9.39 5.79 17.72
CA GLN A 18 -9.84 6.44 16.47
C GLN A 18 -9.04 7.70 16.12
N LYS A 19 -8.64 8.50 17.12
CA LYS A 19 -7.86 9.73 16.87
C LYS A 19 -6.44 9.46 16.36
N SER A 20 -5.81 8.35 16.75
CA SER A 20 -4.45 8.02 16.29
C SER A 20 -4.45 7.56 14.83
N THR A 21 -5.52 6.88 14.38
CA THR A 21 -5.68 6.49 12.98
C THR A 21 -6.01 7.70 12.10
N ASP A 22 -6.86 8.63 12.54
CA ASP A 22 -7.30 9.78 11.72
C ASP A 22 -6.17 10.75 11.33
N VAL A 23 -5.14 10.92 12.18
CA VAL A 23 -3.96 11.75 11.87
C VAL A 23 -3.09 11.11 10.77
N VAL A 24 -3.05 9.78 10.73
CA VAL A 24 -2.41 9.03 9.63
C VAL A 24 -3.23 9.19 8.35
N TYR A 25 -4.57 9.19 8.43
CA TYR A 25 -5.41 9.41 7.24
C TYR A 25 -5.22 10.80 6.63
N SER A 26 -5.11 11.89 7.42
CA SER A 26 -4.99 13.24 6.86
C SER A 26 -3.67 13.47 6.13
N SER A 27 -2.55 13.03 6.70
CA SER A 27 -1.22 13.18 6.11
C SER A 27 -1.04 12.37 4.83
N VAL A 28 -1.67 11.19 4.75
CA VAL A 28 -1.65 10.38 3.53
C VAL A 28 -2.59 10.96 2.47
N TRP A 29 -3.76 11.51 2.85
CA TRP A 29 -4.62 12.23 1.90
C TRP A 29 -3.97 13.51 1.38
N GLU A 30 -3.16 14.19 2.20
CA GLU A 30 -2.34 15.32 1.73
C GLU A 30 -1.18 14.86 0.84
N ALA A 31 -0.52 13.74 1.13
CA ALA A 31 0.48 13.16 0.24
C ALA A 31 -0.12 12.69 -1.10
N ILE A 32 -1.37 12.24 -1.10
CA ILE A 32 -2.17 11.90 -2.29
C ILE A 32 -2.67 13.14 -3.04
N LYS A 33 -2.99 14.21 -2.34
CA LYS A 33 -3.31 15.50 -2.98
C LYS A 33 -2.05 16.16 -3.55
N ALA A 34 -0.92 16.03 -2.86
CA ALA A 34 0.37 16.57 -3.26
C ALA A 34 1.08 15.71 -4.33
N GLY A 35 0.81 14.40 -4.33
CA GLY A 35 1.24 13.44 -5.33
C GLY A 35 0.07 13.05 -6.22
N SER A 36 -0.04 13.70 -7.38
CA SER A 36 -1.11 13.51 -8.37
C SER A 36 -1.46 12.02 -8.56
N LEU A 37 -2.56 11.57 -7.96
CA LEU A 37 -3.22 10.32 -8.34
C LEU A 37 -3.81 10.55 -9.74
N GLY A 38 -3.07 10.16 -10.77
CA GLY A 38 -3.51 10.34 -12.15
C GLY A 38 -4.33 9.15 -12.67
N SER A 39 -4.32 8.01 -11.98
CA SER A 39 -4.97 6.78 -12.44
C SER A 39 -5.72 6.06 -11.33
N VAL A 40 -6.95 5.64 -11.62
CA VAL A 40 -7.78 4.85 -10.71
C VAL A 40 -8.28 3.62 -11.45
N LEU A 41 -7.98 2.44 -10.92
CA LEU A 41 -8.58 1.18 -11.36
C LEU A 41 -9.80 0.92 -10.49
N SER A 42 -10.98 1.22 -11.02
CA SER A 42 -12.24 1.14 -10.29
C SER A 42 -12.68 -0.30 -10.02
N ALA A 43 -13.48 -0.45 -8.96
CA ALA A 43 -14.12 -1.71 -8.59
C ALA A 43 -14.92 -2.31 -9.76
N GLY A 44 -14.86 -3.63 -9.89
CA GLY A 44 -15.48 -4.37 -11.00
C GLY A 44 -14.56 -4.56 -12.22
N SER A 45 -13.42 -3.87 -12.27
CA SER A 45 -12.41 -4.09 -13.31
C SER A 45 -11.55 -5.31 -12.99
N LEU A 46 -11.29 -6.14 -14.00
CA LEU A 46 -10.28 -7.18 -13.95
C LEU A 46 -9.17 -6.78 -14.92
N SER A 47 -7.98 -6.51 -14.40
CA SER A 47 -6.83 -6.18 -15.24
C SER A 47 -5.86 -7.36 -15.22
N LYS A 48 -5.41 -7.76 -16.41
CA LYS A 48 -4.43 -8.84 -16.60
C LYS A 48 -3.34 -8.35 -17.53
N GLY A 49 -2.10 -8.65 -17.19
CA GLY A 49 -0.92 -8.11 -17.87
C GLY A 49 -0.29 -6.97 -17.09
N ASP A 50 0.81 -6.47 -17.60
CA ASP A 50 1.66 -5.57 -16.84
C ASP A 50 1.16 -4.13 -16.93
N TYR A 51 1.06 -3.46 -15.78
CA TYR A 51 0.54 -2.11 -15.69
C TYR A 51 1.62 -1.13 -15.30
N ARG A 52 1.92 -0.18 -16.19
CA ARG A 52 2.86 0.90 -15.93
C ARG A 52 2.14 2.23 -15.81
N CYS A 53 2.37 2.95 -14.71
CA CYS A 53 1.87 4.30 -14.52
C CYS A 53 3.03 5.24 -14.20
N THR A 54 2.99 6.46 -14.72
CA THR A 54 3.97 7.51 -14.40
C THR A 54 3.50 8.46 -13.29
N THR A 55 2.26 8.28 -12.83
CA THR A 55 1.63 9.07 -11.77
C THR A 55 1.19 8.14 -10.65
N GLY A 56 0.69 8.69 -9.54
CA GLY A 56 0.12 7.84 -8.49
C GLY A 56 -1.08 7.03 -9.02
N ILE A 57 -1.25 5.82 -8.49
CA ILE A 57 -2.36 4.91 -8.83
C ILE A 57 -3.12 4.49 -7.59
N LYS A 58 -4.45 4.47 -7.70
CA LYS A 58 -5.33 3.79 -6.75
C LYS A 58 -5.97 2.56 -7.39
N ILE A 59 -5.93 1.44 -6.70
CA ILE A 59 -6.49 0.16 -7.17
C ILE A 59 -7.60 -0.25 -6.22
N ASP A 60 -8.82 -0.29 -6.75
CA ASP A 60 -10.03 -0.80 -6.12
C ASP A 60 -10.48 -2.12 -6.77
N SER A 61 -9.59 -2.80 -7.49
CA SER A 61 -9.93 -3.88 -8.44
C SER A 61 -9.01 -5.10 -8.29
N ARG A 62 -9.24 -6.14 -9.12
CA ARG A 62 -8.35 -7.32 -9.18
C ARG A 62 -7.34 -7.15 -10.31
N HIS A 63 -6.06 -7.20 -9.97
CA HIS A 63 -4.95 -7.08 -10.90
C HIS A 63 -4.09 -8.35 -10.89
N PHE A 64 -3.82 -8.89 -12.08
CA PHE A 64 -2.96 -10.05 -12.29
C PHE A 64 -1.84 -9.69 -13.26
N GLY A 65 -0.65 -9.41 -12.74
CA GLY A 65 0.47 -8.90 -13.52
C GLY A 65 1.40 -8.03 -12.68
N ASP A 66 2.52 -7.64 -13.27
CA ASP A 66 3.47 -6.76 -12.59
C ASP A 66 3.00 -5.31 -12.68
N LEU A 67 3.09 -4.60 -11.56
CA LEU A 67 2.66 -3.22 -11.46
C LEU A 67 3.83 -2.31 -11.17
N VAL A 68 4.04 -1.35 -12.05
CA VAL A 68 5.17 -0.42 -11.97
C VAL A 68 4.69 1.01 -11.98
N VAL A 69 5.01 1.74 -10.93
CA VAL A 69 4.71 3.17 -10.79
C VAL A 69 6.02 3.95 -10.91
N GLU A 70 6.32 4.41 -12.13
CA GLU A 70 7.47 5.25 -12.45
C GLU A 70 7.10 6.73 -12.34
N GLY A 71 6.88 7.22 -11.13
CA GLY A 71 6.53 8.62 -10.93
C GLY A 71 7.59 9.45 -10.22
N ALA A 72 7.29 10.75 -10.09
CA ALA A 72 8.04 11.64 -9.22
C ALA A 72 8.16 11.05 -7.80
N LYS A 73 9.09 11.56 -6.97
CA LYS A 73 9.32 11.10 -5.59
C LYS A 73 8.04 10.93 -4.74
N ASN A 74 6.94 11.58 -5.11
CA ASN A 74 5.66 11.57 -4.41
C ASN A 74 4.62 10.64 -5.05
N ALA A 75 4.98 9.80 -6.02
CA ALA A 75 4.03 8.87 -6.62
C ALA A 75 3.69 7.74 -5.65
N VAL A 76 2.39 7.51 -5.51
CA VAL A 76 1.83 6.59 -4.53
C VAL A 76 1.06 5.48 -5.23
N CYS A 77 1.31 4.24 -4.85
CA CYS A 77 0.45 3.11 -5.16
C CYS A 77 -0.45 2.81 -3.96
N TRP A 78 -1.76 2.99 -4.11
CA TRP A 78 -2.74 2.68 -3.08
C TRP A 78 -3.58 1.48 -3.46
N LEU A 79 -3.56 0.46 -2.60
CA LEU A 79 -4.40 -0.72 -2.71
C LEU A 79 -5.52 -0.62 -1.69
N SER A 80 -6.75 -0.49 -2.16
CA SER A 80 -7.92 -0.37 -1.30
C SER A 80 -8.34 -1.72 -0.70
N PRO A 81 -9.25 -1.77 0.29
CA PRO A 81 -9.61 -3.01 0.98
C PRO A 81 -10.16 -4.13 0.08
N ALA A 82 -10.87 -3.77 -1.00
CA ALA A 82 -11.42 -4.73 -1.95
C ALA A 82 -10.42 -5.17 -3.04
N SER A 83 -9.21 -4.59 -3.05
CA SER A 83 -8.21 -4.86 -4.08
C SER A 83 -7.49 -6.18 -3.83
N VAL A 84 -7.22 -6.90 -4.92
CA VAL A 84 -6.39 -8.10 -4.91
C VAL A 84 -5.36 -7.97 -6.02
N VAL A 85 -4.09 -7.93 -5.66
CA VAL A 85 -2.98 -7.84 -6.60
C VAL A 85 -2.18 -9.12 -6.54
N SER A 86 -2.02 -9.77 -7.69
CA SER A 86 -1.13 -10.92 -7.84
C SER A 86 -0.05 -10.58 -8.85
N GLY A 87 1.18 -10.41 -8.36
CA GLY A 87 2.32 -9.95 -9.15
C GLY A 87 3.27 -9.06 -8.35
N HIS A 88 4.34 -8.60 -9.00
CA HIS A 88 5.36 -7.77 -8.37
C HIS A 88 4.96 -6.31 -8.41
N ILE A 89 5.12 -5.60 -7.29
CA ILE A 89 4.78 -4.18 -7.20
C ILE A 89 6.08 -3.39 -7.05
N VAL A 90 6.27 -2.41 -7.93
CA VAL A 90 7.40 -1.49 -7.91
C VAL A 90 6.85 -0.07 -7.85
N ALA A 91 7.04 0.65 -6.74
CA ALA A 91 6.58 2.03 -6.60
C ALA A 91 7.39 2.79 -5.54
N PRO A 92 7.49 4.14 -5.57
CA PRO A 92 8.19 4.89 -4.53
C PRO A 92 7.55 4.72 -3.15
N ALA A 93 6.23 4.80 -3.08
CA ALA A 93 5.45 4.57 -1.87
C ALA A 93 4.27 3.64 -2.14
N VAL A 94 4.08 2.64 -1.28
CA VAL A 94 3.00 1.65 -1.38
C VAL A 94 2.16 1.65 -0.10
N TYR A 95 0.85 1.80 -0.26
CA TYR A 95 -0.13 1.67 0.82
C TYR A 95 -1.02 0.46 0.56
N VAL A 96 -1.06 -0.46 1.50
CA VAL A 96 -1.79 -1.72 1.37
C VAL A 96 -2.92 -1.80 2.38
N GLU A 97 -4.16 -1.65 1.92
CA GLU A 97 -5.38 -1.98 2.68
C GLU A 97 -6.03 -3.29 2.19
N GLY A 98 -5.66 -3.78 0.99
CA GLY A 98 -6.18 -5.00 0.38
C GLY A 98 -5.26 -6.21 0.52
N SER A 99 -5.35 -7.14 -0.43
CA SER A 99 -4.51 -8.35 -0.48
C SER A 99 -3.48 -8.28 -1.61
N VAL A 100 -2.22 -8.54 -1.28
CA VAL A 100 -1.11 -8.63 -2.24
C VAL A 100 -0.50 -10.02 -2.16
N SER A 101 -0.35 -10.66 -3.32
CA SER A 101 0.40 -11.90 -3.47
C SER A 101 1.54 -11.67 -4.46
N GLY A 102 2.75 -11.50 -3.95
CA GLY A 102 3.93 -11.14 -4.73
C GLY A 102 4.86 -10.19 -3.99
N ASN A 103 6.01 -9.93 -4.60
CA ASN A 103 7.05 -9.15 -3.96
C ASN A 103 6.82 -7.65 -4.14
N ILE A 104 7.09 -6.88 -3.09
CA ILE A 104 6.94 -5.41 -3.08
C ILE A 104 8.32 -4.77 -3.04
N TYR A 105 8.59 -3.89 -4.00
CA TYR A 105 9.80 -3.09 -4.08
C TYR A 105 9.41 -1.61 -3.98
N ALA A 106 9.70 -0.98 -2.85
CA ALA A 106 9.36 0.42 -2.64
C ALA A 106 10.34 1.15 -1.73
N ASP A 107 10.35 2.48 -1.75
CA ASP A 107 11.13 3.22 -0.74
C ASP A 107 10.39 3.17 0.60
N ARG A 108 9.06 3.31 0.57
CA ARG A 108 8.18 3.24 1.75
C ARG A 108 7.01 2.29 1.52
N VAL A 109 6.78 1.38 2.46
CA VAL A 109 5.61 0.50 2.51
C VAL A 109 4.82 0.76 3.78
N VAL A 110 3.52 0.99 3.64
CA VAL A 110 2.60 1.14 4.76
C VAL A 110 1.47 0.13 4.60
N ILE A 111 1.48 -0.90 5.45
CA ILE A 111 0.38 -1.86 5.51
C ILE A 111 -0.61 -1.35 6.56
N LYS A 112 -1.82 -1.09 6.10
CA LYS A 112 -2.91 -0.56 6.90
C LYS A 112 -3.74 -1.68 7.51
N PRO A 113 -4.62 -1.38 8.48
CA PRO A 113 -5.44 -2.39 9.14
C PRO A 113 -6.24 -3.21 8.12
N GLY A 114 -6.17 -4.54 8.21
CA GLY A 114 -6.82 -5.46 7.28
C GLY A 114 -6.03 -5.75 5.99
N GLY A 115 -4.93 -5.03 5.75
CA GLY A 115 -4.03 -5.30 4.64
C GLY A 115 -3.28 -6.63 4.84
N VAL A 116 -3.21 -7.43 3.77
CA VAL A 116 -2.52 -8.72 3.75
C VAL A 116 -1.48 -8.70 2.64
N VAL A 117 -0.22 -8.94 2.99
CA VAL A 117 0.88 -9.12 2.04
C VAL A 117 1.42 -10.53 2.18
N ASP A 118 1.40 -11.28 1.09
CA ASP A 118 1.96 -12.62 0.95
C ASP A 118 3.07 -12.57 -0.10
N GLY A 119 4.30 -12.36 0.36
CA GLY A 119 5.47 -12.14 -0.46
C GLY A 119 6.57 -11.35 0.27
N ASP A 120 7.72 -11.23 -0.38
CA ASP A 120 8.86 -10.53 0.18
C ASP A 120 8.73 -9.01 -0.01
N VAL A 121 9.04 -8.24 1.02
CA VAL A 121 8.98 -6.77 1.04
C VAL A 121 10.39 -6.20 1.10
N PHE A 122 10.76 -5.44 0.08
CA PHE A 122 12.03 -4.75 -0.04
C PHE A 122 11.78 -3.25 0.05
N ALA A 123 12.03 -2.64 1.21
CA ALA A 123 11.79 -1.20 1.39
C ALA A 123 12.62 -0.52 2.46
N VAL A 124 12.94 0.77 2.31
CA VAL A 124 13.72 1.54 3.31
C VAL A 124 12.94 1.65 4.60
N GLU A 125 11.63 1.84 4.48
CA GLU A 125 10.73 2.06 5.60
C GLU A 125 9.51 1.16 5.44
N VAL A 126 9.24 0.33 6.45
CA VAL A 126 8.05 -0.52 6.51
C VAL A 126 7.27 -0.19 7.77
N LEU A 127 6.06 0.33 7.60
CA LEU A 127 5.09 0.52 8.67
C LEU A 127 4.00 -0.54 8.57
N CYS A 128 3.78 -1.27 9.66
CA CYS A 128 2.72 -2.25 9.77
C CYS A 128 1.73 -1.79 10.84
N SER A 129 0.49 -1.53 10.44
CA SER A 129 -0.57 -1.11 11.37
C SER A 129 -1.14 -2.31 12.14
N PRO A 130 -1.81 -2.09 13.28
CA PRO A 130 -2.53 -3.16 13.96
C PRO A 130 -3.52 -3.87 13.02
N ALA A 131 -3.64 -5.19 13.14
CA ALA A 131 -4.44 -6.06 12.27
C ALA A 131 -4.00 -6.13 10.79
N ALA A 132 -2.80 -5.66 10.45
CA ALA A 132 -2.15 -5.99 9.19
C ALA A 132 -1.44 -7.35 9.28
N VAL A 133 -1.35 -8.05 8.15
CA VAL A 133 -0.68 -9.34 8.01
C VAL A 133 0.40 -9.22 6.95
N LEU A 134 1.65 -9.49 7.32
CA LEU A 134 2.77 -9.64 6.39
C LEU A 134 3.30 -11.07 6.54
N ARG A 135 3.30 -11.82 5.44
CA ARG A 135 3.84 -13.18 5.32
C ARG A 135 4.95 -13.15 4.28
N GLY A 136 6.18 -13.27 4.72
CA GLY A 136 7.36 -13.22 3.85
C GLY A 136 8.54 -12.59 4.56
N ASN A 137 9.62 -12.36 3.82
CA ASN A 137 10.79 -11.68 4.34
C ASN A 137 10.69 -10.17 4.14
N THR A 138 11.06 -9.41 5.17
CA THR A 138 11.19 -7.95 5.07
C THR A 138 12.66 -7.59 5.04
N ILE A 139 13.11 -7.00 3.94
CA ILE A 139 14.49 -6.55 3.75
C ILE A 139 14.48 -5.03 3.73
N THR A 140 14.94 -4.45 4.84
CA THR A 140 14.87 -3.00 5.08
C THR A 140 16.09 -2.23 4.58
N THR A 141 17.18 -2.94 4.32
CA THR A 141 18.36 -2.41 3.65
C THR A 141 18.09 -2.52 2.16
N ILE A 142 17.57 -1.45 1.54
CA ILE A 142 17.65 -1.32 0.08
C ILE A 142 18.89 -0.50 -0.27
N PRO A 143 20.03 -1.16 -0.53
CA PRO A 143 21.15 -0.49 -1.16
C PRO A 143 20.73 -0.02 -2.57
N LEU A 144 21.37 1.05 -3.08
CA LEU A 144 21.06 1.72 -4.37
C LEU A 144 20.94 0.76 -5.57
N GLU A 145 21.51 -0.43 -5.46
CA GLU A 145 21.51 -1.56 -6.38
C GLU A 145 20.12 -2.22 -6.56
N TYR A 146 19.19 -2.13 -5.59
CA TYR A 146 17.82 -2.64 -5.78
C TYR A 146 16.96 -1.79 -6.72
N ARG A 147 17.29 -0.49 -6.87
CA ARG A 147 16.73 0.35 -7.95
C ARG A 147 17.08 -0.20 -9.33
N ALA A 148 18.20 -0.91 -9.48
CA ALA A 148 18.57 -1.53 -10.74
C ALA A 148 17.72 -2.77 -11.06
N ARG A 149 17.19 -3.47 -10.04
CA ARG A 149 16.25 -4.61 -10.22
C ARG A 149 14.85 -4.15 -10.60
N ALA A 150 14.37 -3.06 -10.00
CA ALA A 150 13.21 -2.33 -10.50
C ALA A 150 13.42 -1.91 -11.97
N ALA A 151 14.59 -1.37 -12.30
CA ALA A 151 14.97 -1.04 -13.67
C ALA A 151 15.06 -2.27 -14.61
N ASP A 152 15.31 -3.48 -14.08
CA ASP A 152 15.38 -4.71 -14.87
C ASP A 152 13.98 -5.28 -15.16
N VAL A 153 13.06 -5.20 -14.21
CA VAL A 153 11.61 -5.43 -14.45
C VAL A 153 11.10 -4.43 -15.49
N LEU A 154 11.52 -3.16 -15.37
CA LEU A 154 11.23 -2.13 -16.35
C LEU A 154 11.80 -2.42 -17.74
N LYS A 155 13.02 -2.97 -17.83
CA LYS A 155 13.63 -3.38 -19.11
C LYS A 155 12.89 -4.56 -19.75
N LYS A 156 12.46 -5.55 -18.95
CA LYS A 156 11.66 -6.68 -19.47
C LYS A 156 10.33 -6.23 -20.08
N LEU A 157 9.73 -5.18 -19.54
CA LEU A 157 8.48 -4.60 -20.05
C LEU A 157 8.64 -3.72 -21.29
N THR A 158 9.89 -3.43 -21.71
CA THR A 158 10.17 -2.54 -22.85
C THR A 158 10.66 -3.32 -24.08
N ARG A 159 10.44 -4.64 -24.13
CA ARG A 159 10.91 -5.49 -25.23
C ARG A 159 9.80 -6.31 -25.87
#